data_AF-A0A927T846-F1
#
_entry.id   AF-A0A927T846-F1
#
_cell.length_a   1.000
_cell.length_b   1.000
_cell.length_c   1.000
_cell.angle_alpha   90.00
_cell.angle_beta   90.00
_cell.angle_gamma   90.00
#
_symmetry.space_group_name_H-M   'P 1'
#
loop_
_entity.id
_entity.type
_entity.pdbx_description
1 polymer ?
#
loop_
_entity_poly.entity_id
_entity_poly.type
_entity_poly.pdbx_seq_one_letter_code
_entity_poly.pdbx_strand_id
1 'polypeptide(L)'
;MLTNEMEHYFSDSKILKDTDDEPETLLNLAGYQVARAELFAHSREPSVTMWQNKVKFNMACLRRFPGVTHIQLLIHPEQKRLIIRPCQPETPDSLRWARGGGANDITNRDMLCKIFAAKVFDLMHWDKQYRYKIMGNLASCDGETLFLFKFSDFELFQSGKKSKSFLPGEWRDYFGLPVEQHEDEYKVDLADGYITTEI
;
A
#
# COMPACT_ATOMS: atom_id res chain seq x y z
N MET A 1 30.66 -20.30 -12.34
CA MET A 1 31.11 -19.64 -13.57
C MET A 1 29.86 -19.10 -14.24
N LEU A 2 29.57 -17.80 -14.05
CA LEU A 2 28.50 -17.10 -14.75
C LEU A 2 29.07 -16.67 -16.09
N THR A 3 28.76 -17.40 -17.16
CA THR A 3 29.30 -17.14 -18.49
C THR A 3 28.22 -16.58 -19.42
N ASN A 4 28.50 -15.38 -19.92
CA ASN A 4 28.20 -14.86 -21.26
C ASN A 4 26.82 -14.37 -21.69
N GLU A 5 25.70 -14.67 -21.01
CA GLU A 5 24.40 -14.22 -21.56
C GLU A 5 23.94 -12.83 -21.06
N MET A 6 24.32 -12.41 -19.86
CA MET A 6 23.88 -11.11 -19.30
C MET A 6 24.64 -9.90 -19.85
N GLU A 7 25.86 -10.07 -20.36
CA GLU A 7 26.64 -8.98 -20.98
C GLU A 7 26.08 -8.58 -22.35
N HIS A 8 25.36 -9.48 -23.03
CA HIS A 8 24.78 -9.24 -24.36
C HIS A 8 23.57 -8.30 -24.30
N TYR A 9 22.74 -8.38 -23.26
CA TYR A 9 21.54 -7.55 -23.12
C TYR A 9 21.83 -6.06 -22.83
N PHE A 10 23.00 -5.74 -22.27
CA PHE A 10 23.39 -4.35 -21.98
C PHE A 10 24.19 -3.69 -23.11
N SER A 11 24.80 -4.46 -24.00
CA SER A 11 25.66 -3.95 -25.07
C SER A 11 24.89 -3.61 -26.37
N ASP A 12 23.72 -4.22 -26.59
CA ASP A 12 22.87 -3.97 -27.76
C ASP A 12 21.59 -3.16 -27.48
N SER A 13 21.47 -2.55 -26.29
CA SER A 13 20.33 -1.66 -26.01
C SER A 13 20.48 -0.34 -26.78
N LYS A 14 19.71 -0.14 -27.85
CA LYS A 14 19.46 1.19 -28.43
C LYS A 14 18.22 1.81 -27.80
N ILE A 15 18.38 2.99 -27.22
CA ILE A 15 17.27 3.84 -26.78
C ILE A 15 16.53 4.33 -28.02
N LEU A 16 15.25 3.98 -28.16
CA LEU A 16 14.40 4.53 -29.21
C LEU A 16 14.02 5.97 -28.84
N LYS A 17 14.29 6.88 -29.79
CA LYS A 17 13.78 8.25 -29.79
C LYS A 17 12.41 8.22 -30.44
N ASP A 18 11.45 8.94 -29.85
CA ASP A 18 10.15 9.25 -30.45
C ASP A 18 10.34 9.76 -31.89
N THR A 19 10.02 8.92 -32.86
CA THR A 19 9.87 9.31 -34.27
C THR A 19 8.77 8.45 -34.88
N ASP A 20 7.73 9.11 -35.36
CA ASP A 20 6.37 8.61 -35.69
C ASP A 20 6.25 7.59 -36.85
N ASP A 21 7.32 6.89 -37.28
CA ASP A 21 7.29 6.11 -38.54
C ASP A 21 7.97 4.71 -38.51
N GLU A 22 8.10 4.05 -37.35
CA GLU A 22 8.47 2.61 -37.30
C GLU A 22 7.28 1.74 -36.85
N PRO A 23 7.10 0.52 -37.43
CA PRO A 23 6.02 -0.36 -37.02
C PRO A 23 6.19 -0.69 -35.54
N GLU A 24 5.15 -0.41 -34.73
CA GLU A 24 5.10 -0.74 -33.30
C GLU A 24 5.53 -2.20 -33.10
N THR A 25 6.79 -2.39 -32.69
CA THR A 25 7.25 -3.68 -32.22
C THR A 25 6.47 -3.97 -30.94
N LEU A 26 5.38 -4.74 -31.07
CA LEU A 26 4.57 -5.18 -29.95
C LEU A 26 5.48 -5.91 -28.96
N LEU A 27 5.77 -5.25 -27.84
CA LEU A 27 6.62 -5.78 -26.80
C LEU A 27 5.91 -6.99 -26.17
N ASN A 28 6.40 -8.20 -26.47
CA ASN A 28 5.87 -9.41 -25.85
C ASN A 28 6.36 -9.52 -24.41
N LEU A 29 5.48 -9.25 -23.45
CA LEU A 29 5.77 -9.29 -22.02
C LEU A 29 5.47 -10.66 -21.37
N ALA A 30 5.27 -11.72 -22.17
CA ALA A 30 5.09 -13.07 -21.65
C ALA A 30 6.29 -13.52 -20.81
N GLY A 31 6.01 -13.96 -19.59
CA GLY A 31 7.02 -14.41 -18.62
C GLY A 31 7.67 -13.29 -17.81
N TYR A 32 7.33 -12.02 -18.07
CA TYR A 32 7.75 -10.91 -17.22
C TYR A 32 6.87 -10.84 -15.95
N GLN A 33 7.47 -10.39 -14.87
CA GLN A 33 6.78 -10.11 -13.61
C GLN A 33 6.85 -8.62 -13.32
N VAL A 34 5.74 -8.05 -12.87
CA VAL A 34 5.74 -6.70 -12.30
C VAL A 34 6.28 -6.79 -10.88
N ALA A 35 7.40 -6.14 -10.62
CA ALA A 35 8.04 -6.16 -9.31
C ALA A 35 7.11 -5.55 -8.26
N ARG A 36 6.89 -6.28 -7.16
CA ARG A 36 6.14 -5.80 -6.00
C ARG A 36 6.78 -4.53 -5.47
N ALA A 37 5.95 -3.52 -5.23
CA ALA A 37 6.42 -2.27 -4.64
C ALA A 37 7.19 -2.59 -3.35
N GLU A 38 6.69 -3.48 -2.49
CA GLU A 38 7.24 -3.88 -1.18
C GLU A 38 8.72 -4.32 -1.20
N LEU A 39 9.29 -4.62 -2.37
CA LEU A 39 10.71 -4.91 -2.54
C LEU A 39 11.61 -3.66 -2.53
N PHE A 40 11.05 -2.46 -2.59
CA PHE A 40 11.76 -1.18 -2.69
C PHE A 40 11.66 -0.32 -1.42
N ALA A 41 12.52 0.70 -1.32
CA ALA A 41 12.59 1.58 -0.16
C ALA A 41 11.52 2.69 -0.18
N HIS A 42 10.44 2.51 0.58
CA HIS A 42 9.27 3.41 0.54
C HIS A 42 9.26 4.52 1.58
N SER A 43 10.13 5.51 1.39
CA SER A 43 10.18 6.66 2.32
C SER A 43 9.10 7.73 2.08
N ARG A 44 8.56 7.81 0.86
CA ARG A 44 7.66 8.91 0.43
C ARG A 44 6.24 8.48 0.07
N GLU A 45 5.98 7.19 0.02
CA GLU A 45 4.67 6.66 -0.35
C GLU A 45 3.77 6.52 0.88
N PRO A 46 2.45 6.73 0.75
CA PRO A 46 1.49 6.50 1.83
C PRO A 46 1.62 5.08 2.38
N SER A 47 1.72 4.94 3.69
CA SER A 47 1.75 3.62 4.33
C SER A 47 1.14 3.65 5.72
N VAL A 48 0.56 2.51 6.08
CA VAL A 48 0.07 2.22 7.42
C VAL A 48 0.92 1.11 8.02
N THR A 49 1.38 1.29 9.25
CA THR A 49 2.06 0.22 10.01
C THR A 49 1.16 -0.25 11.13
N MET A 50 0.96 -1.56 11.21
CA MET A 50 0.19 -2.24 12.25
C MET A 50 1.10 -3.00 13.20
N TRP A 51 0.96 -2.68 14.48
CA TRP A 51 1.47 -3.45 15.60
C TRP A 51 0.28 -4.11 16.32
N GLN A 52 0.57 -5.06 17.20
CA GLN A 52 -0.45 -5.73 18.02
C GLN A 52 -1.30 -4.80 18.90
N ASN A 53 -0.82 -3.58 19.17
CA ASN A 53 -1.47 -2.65 20.09
C ASN A 53 -1.72 -1.25 19.52
N LYS A 54 -1.24 -0.97 18.30
CA LYS A 54 -1.35 0.35 17.68
C LYS A 54 -1.28 0.29 16.18
N VAL A 55 -1.83 1.32 15.55
CA VAL A 55 -1.68 1.61 14.13
C VAL A 55 -1.04 2.98 13.96
N LYS A 56 -0.22 3.15 12.92
CA LYS A 56 0.41 4.43 12.60
C LYS A 56 0.39 4.66 11.10
N PHE A 57 -0.15 5.80 10.70
CA PHE A 57 -0.04 6.30 9.34
C PHE A 57 1.24 7.12 9.21
N ASN A 58 1.97 6.96 8.10
CA ASN A 58 3.19 7.72 7.90
C ASN A 58 2.90 9.17 7.49
N MET A 59 3.93 10.00 7.43
CA MET A 59 3.77 11.41 7.05
C MET A 59 3.31 11.60 5.60
N ALA A 60 3.51 10.64 4.71
CA ALA A 60 3.03 10.73 3.33
C ALA A 60 1.49 10.70 3.27
N CYS A 61 0.83 9.90 4.12
CA CYS A 61 -0.63 9.93 4.24
C CYS A 61 -1.12 11.33 4.65
N LEU A 62 -0.51 11.92 5.67
CA LEU A 62 -0.92 13.23 6.20
C LEU A 62 -0.68 14.37 5.19
N ARG A 63 0.43 14.33 4.45
CA ARG A 63 0.75 15.35 3.43
C ARG A 63 -0.21 15.35 2.25
N ARG A 64 -0.80 14.19 1.92
CA ARG A 64 -1.82 14.05 0.86
C ARG A 64 -3.21 14.50 1.33
N PHE A 65 -3.43 14.59 2.64
CA PHE A 65 -4.64 15.11 3.27
C PHE A 65 -4.34 16.32 4.16
N PRO A 66 -3.89 17.46 3.58
CA PRO A 66 -3.55 18.64 4.36
C PRO A 66 -4.78 19.16 5.13
N GLY A 67 -4.61 19.48 6.42
CA GLY A 67 -5.68 19.98 7.29
C GLY A 67 -6.66 18.92 7.81
N VAL A 68 -6.59 17.67 7.32
CA VAL A 68 -7.45 16.59 7.81
C VAL A 68 -6.94 16.07 9.14
N THR A 69 -7.73 16.27 10.19
CA THR A 69 -7.39 15.82 11.56
C THR A 69 -8.12 14.54 11.97
N HIS A 70 -9.23 14.21 11.32
CA HIS A 70 -10.08 13.06 11.63
C HIS A 70 -10.35 12.23 10.37
N ILE A 71 -10.40 10.91 10.55
CA ILE A 71 -10.67 9.92 9.51
C ILE A 71 -11.65 8.87 10.01
N GLN A 72 -12.28 8.15 9.09
CA GLN A 72 -12.91 6.86 9.38
C GLN A 72 -12.07 5.73 8.78
N LEU A 73 -12.06 4.56 9.43
CA LEU A 73 -11.47 3.34 8.91
C LEU A 73 -12.59 2.38 8.48
N LEU A 74 -12.58 1.96 7.23
CA LEU A 74 -13.51 0.99 6.67
C LEU A 74 -12.75 -0.28 6.34
N ILE A 75 -13.21 -1.43 6.85
CA ILE A 75 -12.56 -2.72 6.62
C ILE A 75 -13.47 -3.59 5.77
N HIS A 76 -12.95 -4.13 4.67
CA HIS A 76 -13.59 -5.22 3.94
C HIS A 76 -12.93 -6.54 4.37
N PRO A 77 -13.59 -7.37 5.21
CA PRO A 77 -12.95 -8.56 5.78
C PRO A 77 -12.58 -9.61 4.73
N GLU A 78 -13.47 -9.89 3.78
CA GLU A 78 -13.26 -10.92 2.76
C GLU A 78 -12.17 -10.53 1.74
N GLN A 79 -12.24 -9.31 1.21
CA GLN A 79 -11.21 -8.77 0.31
C GLN A 79 -9.91 -8.38 1.05
N LYS A 80 -9.90 -8.42 2.38
CA LYS A 80 -8.76 -8.04 3.24
C LYS A 80 -8.23 -6.64 2.91
N ARG A 81 -9.14 -5.67 2.79
CA ARG A 81 -8.83 -4.27 2.45
C ARG A 81 -9.18 -3.33 3.60
N LEU A 82 -8.41 -2.26 3.70
CA LEU A 82 -8.67 -1.10 4.55
C LEU A 82 -8.79 0.15 3.69
N ILE A 83 -9.88 0.87 3.85
CA ILE A 83 -10.04 2.22 3.33
C ILE A 83 -9.93 3.21 4.49
N ILE A 84 -9.23 4.31 4.27
CA ILE A 84 -9.36 5.49 5.12
C ILE A 84 -9.91 6.67 4.31
N ARG A 85 -10.88 7.35 4.89
CA ARG A 85 -11.48 8.56 4.30
C ARG A 85 -11.46 9.70 5.31
N PRO A 86 -11.18 10.95 4.88
CA PRO A 86 -11.37 12.14 5.70
C PRO A 86 -12.80 12.24 6.24
N CYS A 87 -12.98 12.78 7.44
CA CYS A 87 -14.31 13.06 7.99
C CYS A 87 -14.27 14.24 8.97
N GLN A 88 -15.45 14.75 9.35
CA GLN A 88 -15.57 15.76 10.40
C GLN A 88 -15.41 15.15 11.80
N PRO A 89 -14.90 15.89 12.80
CA PRO A 89 -14.77 15.40 14.18
C PRO A 89 -16.09 14.90 14.78
N GLU A 90 -17.21 15.48 14.39
CA GLU A 90 -18.56 15.16 14.89
C GLU A 90 -19.16 13.92 14.22
N THR A 91 -18.53 13.40 13.17
CA THR A 91 -18.97 12.18 12.49
C THR A 91 -18.91 10.99 13.45
N PRO A 92 -19.93 10.10 13.48
CA PRO A 92 -19.85 8.84 14.21
C PRO A 92 -18.59 8.06 13.84
N ASP A 93 -17.95 7.45 14.84
CA ASP A 93 -16.72 6.67 14.68
C ASP A 93 -15.54 7.43 14.04
N SER A 94 -15.54 8.76 14.13
CA SER A 94 -14.40 9.58 13.71
C SER A 94 -13.18 9.30 14.60
N LEU A 95 -12.00 9.20 13.96
CA LEU A 95 -10.76 8.89 14.64
C LEU A 95 -9.70 9.94 14.34
N ARG A 96 -9.20 10.56 15.41
CA ARG A 96 -8.14 11.56 15.30
C ARG A 96 -6.78 10.92 15.03
N TRP A 97 -6.37 10.92 13.76
CA TRP A 97 -5.14 10.28 13.27
C TRP A 97 -3.89 11.17 13.26
N ALA A 98 -4.05 12.48 13.40
CA ALA A 98 -2.97 13.46 13.41
C ALA A 98 -3.00 14.33 14.67
N ARG A 99 -1.82 14.77 15.11
CA ARG A 99 -1.68 15.88 16.07
C ARG A 99 -1.48 17.17 15.29
N GLY A 100 -1.87 18.29 15.91
CA GLY A 100 -1.93 19.59 15.23
C GLY A 100 -3.19 19.74 14.36
N GLY A 101 -3.08 20.59 13.33
CA GLY A 101 -4.18 20.94 12.42
C GLY A 101 -3.85 22.06 11.42
N GLY A 102 -2.76 22.82 11.64
CA GLY A 102 -2.21 23.76 10.66
C GLY A 102 -1.14 23.13 9.76
N ALA A 103 -0.88 23.73 8.60
CA ALA A 103 0.05 23.23 7.59
C ALA A 103 1.48 22.96 8.12
N ASN A 104 1.92 23.70 9.15
CA ASN A 104 3.28 23.63 9.68
C ASN A 104 3.45 22.77 10.94
N ASP A 105 2.37 22.22 11.50
CA ASP A 105 2.40 21.48 12.79
C ASP A 105 1.69 20.11 12.72
N ILE A 106 1.32 19.66 11.52
CA ILE A 106 0.71 18.34 11.37
C ILE A 106 1.77 17.25 11.61
N THR A 107 1.53 16.40 12.60
CA THR A 107 2.42 15.29 12.94
C THR A 107 1.64 13.99 13.07
N ASN A 108 2.25 12.89 12.63
CA ASN A 108 1.62 11.59 12.72
C ASN A 108 1.51 11.11 14.18
N ARG A 109 0.42 10.40 14.46
CA ARG A 109 0.10 9.90 15.80
C ARG A 109 0.13 8.38 15.83
N ASP A 110 0.65 7.84 16.93
CA ASP A 110 0.43 6.44 17.28
C ASP A 110 -1.02 6.30 17.80
N MET A 111 -1.86 5.61 17.04
CA MET A 111 -3.25 5.33 17.41
C MET A 111 -3.31 4.01 18.15
N LEU A 112 -3.45 4.07 19.49
CA LEU A 112 -3.57 2.87 20.31
C LEU A 112 -4.90 2.16 20.02
N CYS A 113 -4.84 0.89 19.65
CA CYS A 113 -5.99 0.18 19.10
C CYS A 113 -5.93 -1.34 19.36
N LYS A 114 -5.72 -1.75 20.63
CA LYS A 114 -5.50 -3.16 21.00
C LYS A 114 -6.56 -4.12 20.44
N ILE A 115 -7.84 -3.79 20.58
CA ILE A 115 -8.94 -4.67 20.14
C ILE A 115 -9.01 -4.72 18.61
N PHE A 116 -8.96 -3.55 17.95
CA PHE A 116 -8.94 -3.47 16.49
C PHE A 116 -7.76 -4.23 15.88
N ALA A 117 -6.55 -4.01 16.41
CA ALA A 117 -5.35 -4.70 15.98
C ALA A 117 -5.48 -6.22 16.17
N ALA A 118 -6.00 -6.68 17.31
CA ALA A 118 -6.25 -8.12 17.53
C ALA A 118 -7.19 -8.69 16.44
N LYS A 119 -8.29 -8.01 16.13
CA LYS A 119 -9.22 -8.46 15.07
C LYS A 119 -8.56 -8.56 13.69
N VAL A 120 -7.71 -7.61 13.32
CA VAL A 120 -7.00 -7.66 12.03
C VAL A 120 -5.94 -8.76 12.04
N PHE A 121 -5.19 -8.93 13.13
CA PHE A 121 -4.20 -10.00 13.24
C PHE A 121 -4.87 -11.38 13.13
N ASP A 122 -6.03 -11.56 13.76
CA ASP A 122 -6.79 -12.81 13.68
C ASP A 122 -7.35 -13.03 12.26
N LEU A 123 -7.92 -11.98 11.63
CA LEU A 123 -8.43 -12.02 10.25
C LEU A 123 -7.34 -12.41 9.23
N MET A 124 -6.12 -11.90 9.43
CA MET A 124 -5.00 -12.10 8.52
C MET A 124 -4.13 -13.30 8.87
N HIS A 125 -4.41 -13.96 10.00
CA HIS A 125 -3.54 -14.98 10.60
C HIS A 125 -2.09 -14.49 10.77
N TRP A 126 -1.94 -13.22 11.15
CA TRP A 126 -0.64 -12.58 11.33
C TRP A 126 0.02 -12.99 12.64
N ASP A 127 1.34 -13.15 12.57
CA ASP A 127 2.16 -13.45 13.73
C ASP A 127 2.49 -12.17 14.50
N LYS A 128 2.11 -12.21 15.77
CA LYS A 128 2.26 -11.18 16.78
C LYS A 128 3.72 -10.73 16.95
N GLN A 129 4.73 -11.58 16.70
CA GLN A 129 6.13 -11.17 16.82
C GLN A 129 6.56 -10.11 15.78
N TYR A 130 5.78 -9.90 14.73
CA TYR A 130 6.06 -8.92 13.67
C TYR A 130 5.16 -7.70 13.77
N ARG A 131 5.58 -6.65 13.07
CA ARG A 131 4.72 -5.55 12.65
C ARG A 131 4.66 -5.53 11.13
N TYR A 132 3.52 -5.11 10.62
CA TYR A 132 3.15 -5.21 9.22
C TYR A 132 3.01 -3.80 8.67
N LYS A 133 3.81 -3.46 7.66
CA LYS A 133 3.70 -2.17 6.98
C LYS A 133 3.04 -2.40 5.63
N ILE A 134 1.90 -1.77 5.42
CA ILE A 134 1.09 -1.91 4.22
C ILE A 134 1.17 -0.62 3.43
N MET A 135 1.44 -0.75 2.13
CA MET A 135 1.49 0.39 1.21
C MET A 135 0.08 0.78 0.77
N GLY A 136 -0.15 2.09 0.64
CA GLY A 136 -1.45 2.65 0.33
C GLY A 136 -1.49 3.37 -1.01
N ASN A 137 -2.56 3.15 -1.75
CA ASN A 137 -2.84 3.85 -3.00
C ASN A 137 -3.88 4.94 -2.76
N LEU A 138 -3.67 6.11 -3.38
CA LEU A 138 -4.66 7.17 -3.38
C LEU A 138 -5.72 6.85 -4.45
N ALA A 139 -6.99 6.97 -4.10
CA ALA A 139 -8.09 6.78 -5.02
C ALA A 139 -9.12 7.91 -4.88
N SER A 140 -9.91 8.10 -5.93
CA SER A 140 -11.07 8.99 -5.89
C SER A 140 -12.34 8.17 -6.13
N CYS A 141 -13.36 8.43 -5.32
CA CYS A 141 -14.67 7.80 -5.38
C CYS A 141 -15.71 8.89 -5.12
N ASP A 142 -16.67 9.07 -6.03
CA ASP A 142 -17.75 10.06 -5.90
C ASP A 142 -17.30 11.49 -5.57
N GLY A 143 -16.14 11.90 -6.09
CA GLY A 143 -15.54 13.21 -5.83
C GLY A 143 -14.82 13.32 -4.49
N GLU A 144 -14.87 12.29 -3.64
CA GLU A 144 -14.06 12.18 -2.44
C GLU A 144 -12.70 11.56 -2.77
N THR A 145 -11.69 11.94 -1.99
CA THR A 145 -10.36 11.34 -2.05
C THR A 145 -10.14 10.46 -0.83
N LEU A 146 -9.71 9.22 -1.04
CA LEU A 146 -9.49 8.22 0.00
C LEU A 146 -8.16 7.48 -0.23
N PHE A 147 -7.69 6.77 0.80
CA PHE A 147 -6.62 5.79 0.62
C PHE A 147 -7.17 4.37 0.71
N LEU A 148 -6.64 3.50 -0.15
CA LEU A 148 -6.84 2.06 -0.10
C LEU A 148 -5.56 1.36 0.30
N PHE A 149 -5.65 0.43 1.25
CA PHE A 149 -4.59 -0.45 1.70
C PHE A 149 -5.03 -1.90 1.55
N LYS A 150 -4.22 -2.73 0.91
CA LYS A 150 -4.49 -4.17 0.75
C LYS A 150 -3.66 -4.94 1.78
N PHE A 151 -4.31 -5.59 2.75
CA PHE A 151 -3.58 -6.26 3.83
C PHE A 151 -2.74 -7.46 3.38
N SER A 152 -2.91 -7.97 2.16
CA SER A 152 -1.99 -8.98 1.61
C SER A 152 -0.64 -8.41 1.19
N ASP A 153 -0.55 -7.10 0.98
CA ASP A 153 0.59 -6.44 0.36
C ASP A 153 1.35 -5.68 1.46
N PHE A 154 2.18 -6.41 2.20
CA PHE A 154 2.89 -5.91 3.38
C PHE A 154 4.38 -6.21 3.41
N GLU A 155 5.14 -5.31 4.03
CA GLU A 155 6.50 -5.55 4.50
C GLU A 155 6.48 -6.03 5.96
N LEU A 156 7.23 -7.09 6.27
CA LEU A 156 7.39 -7.59 7.64
C LEU A 156 8.57 -6.93 8.32
N PHE A 157 8.39 -6.58 9.59
CA PHE A 157 9.50 -6.19 10.46
C PHE A 157 9.39 -6.88 11.81
N GLN A 158 10.50 -7.43 12.31
CA GLN A 158 10.50 -7.99 13.66
C GLN A 158 10.26 -6.88 14.69
N SER A 159 9.36 -7.13 15.63
CA SER A 159 9.10 -6.22 16.75
C SER A 159 10.28 -6.25 17.72
N GLY A 160 11.08 -5.18 17.79
CA GLY A 160 12.26 -5.12 18.64
C GLY A 160 13.21 -3.96 18.33
N LYS A 161 14.33 -3.86 19.07
CA LYS A 161 15.30 -2.73 18.98
C LYS A 161 16.10 -2.68 17.67
N LYS A 162 16.20 -3.79 16.92
CA LYS A 162 16.82 -3.84 15.59
C LYS A 162 15.78 -4.24 14.57
N SER A 163 15.36 -3.27 13.76
CA SER A 163 14.40 -3.49 12.68
C SER A 163 15.08 -4.17 11.51
N LYS A 164 15.04 -5.51 11.45
CA LYS A 164 15.29 -6.23 10.21
C LYS A 164 13.97 -6.32 9.44
N SER A 165 13.99 -5.95 8.16
CA SER A 165 12.90 -6.29 7.24
C SER A 165 12.99 -7.77 6.91
N PHE A 166 11.84 -8.41 6.77
CA PHE A 166 11.72 -9.79 6.35
C PHE A 166 10.78 -9.83 5.15
N LEU A 167 11.09 -10.71 4.19
CA LEU A 167 10.17 -11.08 3.14
C LEU A 167 9.43 -12.34 3.59
N PRO A 168 8.09 -12.39 3.43
CA PRO A 168 7.35 -13.64 3.55
C PRO A 168 8.04 -14.75 2.74
N GLY A 169 8.01 -15.99 3.24
CA GLY A 169 8.75 -17.10 2.63
C GLY A 169 8.45 -17.27 1.15
N GLU A 170 7.17 -17.16 0.77
CA GLU A 170 6.69 -17.30 -0.61
C GLU A 170 7.26 -16.21 -1.53
N TRP A 171 7.50 -14.99 -1.03
CA TRP A 171 7.97 -13.86 -1.83
C TRP A 171 9.47 -13.94 -2.16
N ARG A 172 10.19 -14.95 -1.65
CA ARG A 172 11.61 -15.12 -2.01
C ARG A 172 11.79 -15.69 -3.41
N ASP A 173 10.76 -16.35 -3.93
CA ASP A 173 10.87 -17.14 -5.17
C ASP A 173 10.34 -16.38 -6.40
N TYR A 174 9.78 -15.17 -6.22
CA TYR A 174 9.26 -14.33 -7.31
C TYR A 174 9.39 -12.83 -7.00
N PHE A 175 9.51 -12.01 -8.03
CA PHE A 175 9.55 -10.54 -7.92
C PHE A 175 8.15 -9.93 -7.81
N GLY A 176 7.13 -10.58 -8.37
CA GLY A 176 5.73 -10.17 -8.22
C GLY A 176 4.79 -10.96 -9.13
N LEU A 177 3.69 -10.33 -9.56
CA LEU A 177 2.69 -10.97 -10.40
C LEU A 177 3.12 -10.95 -11.87
N PRO A 178 2.76 -11.97 -12.67
CA PRO A 178 2.87 -11.91 -14.12
C PRO A 178 2.16 -10.67 -14.68
N VAL A 179 2.72 -10.06 -15.73
CA VAL A 179 2.17 -8.84 -16.34
C VAL A 179 0.71 -9.00 -16.74
N GLU A 180 0.33 -10.18 -17.24
CA GLU A 180 -1.02 -10.49 -17.71
C GLU A 180 -2.07 -10.48 -16.59
N GLN A 181 -1.63 -10.73 -15.34
CA GLN A 181 -2.49 -10.79 -14.16
C GLN A 181 -2.43 -9.50 -13.34
N HIS A 182 -1.39 -8.69 -13.52
CA HIS A 182 -1.13 -7.53 -12.69
C HIS A 182 -2.24 -6.48 -12.81
N GLU A 183 -2.71 -6.16 -14.02
CA GLU A 183 -3.75 -5.15 -14.19
C GLU A 183 -5.07 -5.53 -13.51
N ASP A 184 -5.48 -6.80 -13.62
CA ASP A 184 -6.75 -7.27 -13.07
C ASP A 184 -6.72 -7.36 -11.54
N GLU A 185 -5.62 -7.79 -10.94
CA GLU A 185 -5.47 -7.87 -9.47
C GLU A 185 -5.48 -6.48 -8.79
N TYR A 186 -5.02 -5.45 -9.52
CA TYR A 186 -4.96 -4.07 -9.05
C TYR A 186 -6.13 -3.20 -9.56
N LYS A 187 -7.06 -3.75 -10.36
CA LYS A 187 -8.37 -3.11 -10.62
C LYS A 187 -9.15 -3.07 -9.32
N VAL A 188 -9.22 -1.88 -8.72
CA VAL A 188 -10.03 -1.63 -7.54
C VAL A 188 -11.45 -1.35 -8.01
N ASP A 189 -12.34 -2.33 -7.88
CA ASP A 189 -13.77 -2.03 -7.86
C ASP A 189 -14.11 -1.41 -6.50
N LEU A 190 -14.24 -0.09 -6.47
CA LEU A 190 -14.62 0.65 -5.27
C LEU A 190 -16.12 0.52 -4.97
N ALA A 191 -16.94 0.09 -5.95
CA ALA A 191 -18.40 -0.02 -5.80
C ALA A 191 -18.82 -1.18 -4.89
N ASP A 192 -18.07 -2.29 -4.89
CA ASP A 192 -18.42 -3.48 -4.10
C ASP A 192 -18.25 -3.32 -2.58
N GLY A 193 -17.60 -2.24 -2.11
CA GLY A 193 -17.29 -2.02 -0.70
C GLY A 193 -17.94 -0.79 -0.05
N TYR A 194 -18.58 0.07 -0.84
CA TYR A 194 -19.19 1.31 -0.38
C TYR A 194 -20.70 1.20 -0.57
N ILE A 195 -21.41 0.67 0.42
CA ILE A 195 -22.86 0.85 0.49
C ILE A 195 -23.07 2.35 0.74
N THR A 196 -23.44 3.09 -0.30
CA THR A 196 -23.98 4.43 -0.16
C THR A 196 -25.28 4.32 0.63
N THR A 197 -25.23 4.65 1.92
CA THR A 197 -26.46 5.00 2.64
C THR A 197 -26.83 6.41 2.18
N GLU A 198 -27.58 6.49 1.08
CA GLU A 198 -28.42 7.66 0.83
C GLU A 198 -29.48 7.72 1.94
N ILE A 199 -29.61 8.89 2.58
CA ILE A 199 -30.69 9.22 3.51
C ILE A 199 -31.91 9.64 2.70
#